data_AF-A0A9E3QKD7-F1
#
_entry.id   AF-A0A9E3QKD7-F1
#
_cell.length_a   1.000
_cell.length_b   1.000
_cell.length_c   1.000
_cell.angle_alpha   90.00
_cell.angle_beta   90.00
_cell.angle_gamma   90.00
#
_symmetry.space_group_name_H-M   'P 1'
#
loop_
_entity.id
_entity.type
_entity.pdbx_description
1 polymer ?
#
loop_
_entity_poly.entity_id
_entity_poly.type
_entity_poly.pdbx_seq_one_letter_code
_entity_poly.pdbx_strand_id
1 'polypeptide(L)'
;MIPDLQREALAAWAEVLALAPDVRIGQLLAHLGFLGEAHLGKGLGYIEDDEFLAILYRHRTELEARLQEEMPSTGGPGGSPTGATRR
;
A
#
# COMPACT_ATOMS: atom_id res chain seq x y z
N MET A 1 -3.67 -15.45 -25.59
CA MET A 1 -3.19 -14.06 -25.42
C MET A 1 -3.91 -13.51 -24.20
N ILE A 2 -3.21 -12.85 -23.28
CA ILE A 2 -3.84 -12.22 -22.11
C ILE A 2 -4.35 -10.84 -22.56
N PRO A 3 -5.61 -10.46 -22.27
CA PRO A 3 -6.13 -9.11 -22.49
C PRO A 3 -5.26 -8.05 -21.81
N ASP A 4 -5.21 -6.84 -22.37
CA ASP A 4 -4.33 -5.78 -21.86
C ASP A 4 -4.63 -5.43 -20.39
N LEU A 5 -5.92 -5.42 -20.01
CA LEU A 5 -6.35 -5.15 -18.65
C LEU A 5 -5.86 -6.21 -17.65
N GLN A 6 -5.89 -7.50 -18.03
CA GLN A 6 -5.37 -8.57 -17.18
C GLN A 6 -3.84 -8.50 -17.04
N ARG A 7 -3.14 -8.09 -18.11
CA ARG A 7 -1.70 -7.84 -18.06
C ARG A 7 -1.38 -6.69 -17.10
N GLU A 8 -2.16 -5.63 -17.14
CA GLU A 8 -2.02 -4.47 -16.26
C GLU A 8 -2.30 -4.84 -14.80
N ALA A 9 -3.37 -5.59 -14.53
CA ALA A 9 -3.67 -6.10 -13.19
C ALA A 9 -2.54 -6.97 -12.64
N LEU A 10 -1.96 -7.85 -13.47
CA LEU A 10 -0.80 -8.66 -13.07
C LEU A 10 0.43 -7.80 -12.77
N ALA A 11 0.68 -6.75 -13.56
CA ALA A 11 1.77 -5.81 -13.31
C ALA A 11 1.57 -5.04 -11.99
N ALA A 12 0.37 -4.49 -11.77
CA ALA A 12 0.04 -3.79 -10.53
C ALA A 12 0.13 -4.71 -9.30
N TRP A 13 -0.26 -5.98 -9.43
CA TRP A 13 -0.08 -6.96 -8.37
C TRP A 13 1.40 -7.22 -8.05
N ALA A 14 2.25 -7.33 -9.06
CA ALA A 14 3.68 -7.48 -8.86
C ALA A 14 4.29 -6.27 -8.12
N GLU A 15 3.83 -5.05 -8.42
CA GLU A 15 4.26 -3.84 -7.72
C GLU A 15 3.84 -3.86 -6.24
N VAL A 16 2.61 -4.26 -5.94
CA VAL A 16 2.14 -4.41 -4.55
C VAL A 16 2.98 -5.43 -3.76
N LEU A 17 3.31 -6.57 -4.38
CA LEU A 17 4.20 -7.56 -3.77
C LEU A 17 5.61 -7.01 -3.51
N ALA A 18 6.12 -6.17 -4.42
CA ALA A 18 7.43 -5.53 -4.24
C ALA A 18 7.43 -4.51 -3.10
N LEU A 19 6.31 -3.81 -2.86
CA LEU A 19 6.16 -2.87 -1.74
C LEU A 19 6.00 -3.56 -0.38
N ALA A 20 5.53 -4.80 -0.35
CA ALA A 20 5.28 -5.55 0.88
C ALA A 20 5.92 -6.96 0.82
N PRO A 21 7.27 -7.06 0.77
CA PRO A 21 7.97 -8.32 0.53
C PRO A 21 7.76 -9.38 1.62
N ASP A 22 7.42 -8.95 2.84
CA ASP A 22 7.17 -9.85 3.97
C ASP A 22 5.75 -10.44 3.99
N VAL A 23 4.85 -9.94 3.13
CA VAL A 23 3.46 -10.42 3.06
C VAL A 23 3.38 -11.68 2.21
N ARG A 24 2.90 -12.77 2.81
CA ARG A 24 2.65 -14.01 2.06
C ARG A 24 1.53 -13.78 1.06
N ILE A 25 1.64 -14.41 -0.12
CA ILE A 25 0.66 -14.30 -1.21
C ILE A 25 -0.79 -14.55 -0.72
N GLY A 26 -1.01 -15.58 0.10
CA GLY A 26 -2.35 -15.89 0.63
C GLY A 26 -2.91 -14.79 1.55
N GLN A 27 -2.05 -14.08 2.29
CA GLN A 27 -2.47 -12.95 3.12
C GLN A 27 -2.85 -11.74 2.26
N LEU A 28 -2.08 -11.49 1.20
CA LEU A 28 -2.40 -10.44 0.23
C LEU A 28 -3.74 -10.71 -0.45
N LEU A 29 -3.97 -11.92 -0.95
CA LEU A 29 -5.26 -12.28 -1.58
C LEU A 29 -6.44 -12.14 -0.61
N ALA A 30 -6.29 -12.56 0.65
CA ALA A 30 -7.31 -12.35 1.67
C ALA A 30 -7.58 -10.87 1.90
N HIS A 31 -6.54 -10.04 1.98
CA HIS A 31 -6.67 -8.60 2.16
C HIS A 31 -7.38 -7.93 0.98
N LEU A 32 -7.01 -8.27 -0.26
CA LEU A 32 -7.67 -7.77 -1.46
C LEU A 32 -9.15 -8.20 -1.51
N GLY A 33 -9.47 -9.42 -1.04
CA GLY A 33 -10.85 -9.86 -0.86
C GLY A 33 -11.64 -8.99 0.11
N PHE A 34 -11.07 -8.67 1.28
CA PHE A 34 -11.71 -7.75 2.23
C PHE A 34 -11.89 -6.34 1.65
N LEU A 35 -10.93 -5.83 0.86
CA LEU A 35 -11.06 -4.53 0.21
C LEU A 35 -12.17 -4.53 -0.86
N GLY A 36 -12.30 -5.62 -1.62
CA GLY A 36 -13.42 -5.79 -2.56
C GLY A 36 -14.77 -5.75 -1.86
N GLU A 37 -14.91 -6.45 -0.74
CA GLU A 37 -16.14 -6.44 0.06
C GLU A 37 -16.42 -5.04 0.64
N ALA A 38 -15.40 -4.37 1.18
CA ALA A 38 -15.53 -3.08 1.81
C ALA A 38 -15.87 -1.94 0.83
N HIS A 39 -15.32 -1.97 -0.39
CA HIS A 39 -15.44 -0.86 -1.33
C HIS A 39 -16.44 -1.10 -2.45
N LEU A 40 -16.63 -2.35 -2.85
CA LEU A 40 -17.49 -2.73 -3.98
C LEU A 40 -18.68 -3.61 -3.56
N GLY A 41 -18.69 -4.11 -2.32
CA GLY A 41 -19.69 -5.06 -1.85
C GLY A 41 -19.56 -6.44 -2.50
N LYS A 42 -18.40 -6.77 -3.05
CA LYS A 42 -18.14 -8.01 -3.82
C LYS A 42 -16.93 -8.74 -3.27
N GLY A 43 -17.06 -10.05 -3.09
CA GLY A 43 -15.90 -10.91 -2.80
C GLY A 43 -14.98 -11.06 -4.03
N LEU A 44 -13.72 -11.46 -3.79
CA LEU A 44 -12.68 -11.58 -4.82
C LEU A 44 -13.07 -12.45 -6.03
N GLY A 45 -13.97 -13.42 -5.86
CA GLY A 45 -14.46 -14.27 -6.96
C GLY A 45 -15.53 -13.64 -7.85
N TYR A 46 -16.02 -12.45 -7.51
CA TYR A 46 -17.13 -11.76 -8.19
C TYR A 46 -16.76 -10.36 -8.71
N ILE A 47 -15.52 -9.93 -8.52
CA ILE A 47 -15.03 -8.67 -9.07
C ILE A 47 -14.56 -8.87 -10.51
N GLU A 48 -14.78 -7.86 -11.33
CA GLU A 48 -14.27 -7.79 -12.69
C GLU A 48 -12.79 -7.34 -12.71
N ASP A 49 -12.10 -7.49 -13.85
CA ASP A 49 -10.67 -7.19 -13.97
C ASP A 49 -10.34 -5.70 -13.70
N ASP A 50 -11.23 -4.78 -14.07
CA ASP A 50 -11.10 -3.32 -13.84
C ASP A 50 -11.33 -2.96 -12.37
N GLU A 51 -12.31 -3.60 -11.74
CA GLU A 51 -12.58 -3.51 -10.32
C GLU A 51 -11.40 -4.03 -9.49
N PHE A 52 -10.81 -5.15 -9.91
CA PHE A 52 -9.61 -5.69 -9.28
C PHE A 52 -8.41 -4.75 -9.43
N LEU A 53 -8.21 -4.18 -10.62
CA LEU A 53 -7.16 -3.19 -10.86
C LEU A 53 -7.33 -1.94 -9.98
N ALA A 54 -8.57 -1.46 -9.81
CA ALA A 54 -8.85 -0.32 -8.92
C ALA A 54 -8.52 -0.63 -7.45
N ILE A 55 -8.83 -1.84 -6.98
CA ILE A 55 -8.45 -2.30 -5.62
C ILE A 55 -6.93 -2.34 -5.47
N LEU A 56 -6.20 -2.85 -6.46
CA LEU A 56 -4.74 -2.93 -6.44
C LEU A 56 -4.10 -1.54 -6.37
N TYR A 57 -4.56 -0.59 -7.19
CA TYR A 57 -4.04 0.78 -7.15
C TYR A 57 -4.34 1.49 -5.84
N ARG A 58 -5.52 1.27 -5.28
CA ARG A 58 -5.85 1.78 -3.95
C ARG A 58 -4.88 1.24 -2.91
N HIS A 59 -4.70 -0.08 -2.86
CA HIS A 59 -3.84 -0.72 -1.88
C HIS A 59 -2.37 -0.30 -2.02
N ARG A 60 -1.88 -0.19 -3.26
CA ARG A 60 -0.55 0.36 -3.59
C ARG A 60 -0.36 1.75 -3.01
N THR A 61 -1.33 2.64 -3.21
CA THR A 61 -1.29 4.02 -2.69
C THR A 61 -1.24 4.05 -1.16
N GLU A 62 -2.01 3.18 -0.50
CA GLU A 62 -2.01 3.05 0.96
C GLU A 62 -0.66 2.54 1.49
N LEU A 63 -0.02 1.59 0.79
CA LEU A 63 1.31 1.09 1.14
C LEU A 63 2.39 2.17 0.95
N GLU A 64 2.36 2.89 -0.17
CA GLU A 64 3.30 3.98 -0.45
C GLU A 64 3.20 5.09 0.61
N ALA A 65 1.97 5.46 1.02
CA ALA A 65 1.76 6.44 2.08
C ALA A 65 2.37 5.99 3.41
N ARG A 66 2.18 4.72 3.79
CA ARG A 66 2.74 4.16 5.03
C ARG A 66 4.26 4.13 5.02
N LEU A 67 4.87 3.76 3.90
CA LEU A 67 6.33 3.78 3.74
C LEU A 67 6.88 5.20 3.87
N GLN A 68 6.16 6.21 3.36
CA GLN A 68 6.55 7.61 3.49
C GLN A 68 6.44 8.11 4.94
N GLU A 69 5.44 7.65 5.69
CA GLU A 69 5.27 7.95 7.12
C GLU A 69 6.32 7.25 8.00
N GLU A 70 6.73 6.04 7.62
CA GLU A 70 7.77 5.26 8.32
C GLU A 70 9.19 5.81 8.09
N MET A 71 9.43 6.58 7.02
CA MET A 71 10.67 7.32 6.87
C MET A 71 10.68 8.51 7.83
N PRO A 72 11.46 8.48 8.94
CA PRO A 72 11.59 9.66 9.77
C PRO A 72 12.21 10.74 8.89
N SER A 73 11.58 11.91 8.83
CA SER A 73 12.18 13.09 8.22
C SER A 73 13.53 13.33 8.88
N THR A 74 14.62 12.91 8.25
CA THR A 74 15.99 13.21 8.66
C THR A 74 16.25 14.68 8.32
N GLY A 75 15.73 15.57 9.16
CA GLY A 75 16.05 16.99 9.17
C GLY A 75 16.50 17.41 10.58
N GLY A 76 17.81 17.43 10.82
CA GLY A 76 18.40 18.14 11.98
C GLY A 76 18.66 19.63 11.67
N PRO A 77 19.50 20.34 12.44
CA PRO A 77 19.64 20.40 13.89
C PRO A 77 19.26 21.83 14.40
N GLY A 78 18.52 21.96 15.51
CA GLY A 78 18.27 23.30 16.07
C GLY A 78 17.39 23.33 17.32
N GLY A 79 18.00 23.64 18.47
CA GLY A 79 17.29 23.90 19.73
C GLY A 79 18.21 23.74 20.94
N SER A 80 18.98 24.79 21.24
CA SER A 80 19.99 24.89 22.29
C SER A 80 19.58 24.37 23.68
N PRO A 81 20.55 23.90 24.51
CA PRO A 81 20.30 23.64 25.93
C PRO A 81 20.14 24.97 26.68
N THR A 82 18.91 25.35 26.98
CA THR A 82 18.60 26.40 27.95
C THR A 82 18.89 25.87 29.35
N GLY A 83 19.99 26.31 29.96
CA GLY A 83 20.38 25.85 31.29
C GLY A 83 21.57 26.58 31.91
N ALA A 84 21.58 27.91 31.87
CA ALA A 84 22.52 28.71 32.65
C ALA A 84 21.79 29.88 33.32
N THR A 85 21.29 29.64 34.54
CA THR A 85 21.01 30.72 35.48
C THR A 85 21.82 30.46 36.73
N ARG A 86 22.97 31.13 36.80
CA ARG A 86 23.78 31.32 38.01
C ARG A 86 23.20 32.53 38.76
N ARG A 87 22.77 32.34 40.00
CA ARG A 87 22.75 33.37 41.04
C ARG A 87 23.20 32.74 42.35
#